data_AF-A0A832W594-F1
#
_entry.id   AF-A0A832W594-F1
#
_cell.length_a   1.000
_cell.length_b   1.000
_cell.length_c   1.000
_cell.angle_alpha   90.00
_cell.angle_beta   90.00
_cell.angle_gamma   90.00
#
_symmetry.space_group_name_H-M   'P 1'
#
loop_
_entity.id
_entity.type
_entity.pdbx_description
1 polymer ?
#
loop_
_entity_poly.entity_id
_entity_poly.type
_entity_poly.pdbx_seq_one_letter_code
_entity_poly.pdbx_strand_id
1 'polypeptide(L)' 'MRKNSMTIEKLHSGIKISDMVDGQFVHRNYIGYSATEAKKLFREYVKTLKARRKNDENFDK' A
#
# COMPACT_ATOMS: atom_id res chain seq x y z
N MET A 1 -15.86 32.03 -4.73
CA MET A 1 -15.47 30.61 -4.85
C MET A 1 -15.56 29.97 -3.47
N ARG A 2 -16.41 28.96 -3.26
CA ARG A 2 -16.43 28.20 -2.00
C ARG A 2 -15.21 27.28 -1.97
N LYS A 3 -14.40 27.40 -0.93
CA LYS A 3 -13.22 26.57 -0.71
C LYS A 3 -13.73 25.21 -0.23
N ASN A 4 -13.75 24.20 -1.10
CA ASN A 4 -14.12 22.84 -0.68
C ASN A 4 -13.11 22.39 0.37
N SER A 5 -13.61 22.05 1.56
CA SER A 5 -12.82 21.60 2.70
C SER A 5 -12.44 20.13 2.51
N MET A 6 -11.48 19.87 1.63
CA MET A 6 -10.90 18.54 1.51
C MET A 6 -9.89 18.30 2.64
N THR A 7 -10.15 17.27 3.45
CA THR A 7 -9.25 16.83 4.52
C THR A 7 -8.63 15.48 4.14
N ILE A 8 -7.30 15.41 4.19
CA ILE A 8 -6.54 14.17 3.95
C ILE A 8 -5.95 13.70 5.29
N GLU A 9 -6.30 12.48 5.69
CA GLU A 9 -5.81 11.82 6.89
C GLU A 9 -4.97 10.59 6.48
N LYS A 10 -3.78 10.43 7.05
CA LYS A 10 -2.97 9.22 6.86
C LYS A 10 -3.43 8.15 7.84
N LEU A 11 -3.74 6.97 7.31
CA LEU A 11 -4.07 5.78 8.09
C LEU A 11 -2.86 4.84 8.12
N HIS A 12 -2.85 3.89 9.05
CA HIS A 12 -1.83 2.83 9.07
C HIS A 12 -1.77 2.05 7.75
N SER A 13 -2.92 1.79 7.13
CA SER A 13 -3.06 0.99 5.91
C SER A 13 -3.37 1.80 4.66
N GLY A 14 -3.15 3.12 4.66
CA GLY A 14 -3.42 3.96 3.48
C GLY A 14 -3.76 5.41 3.80
N ILE A 15 -4.71 5.98 3.04
CA ILE A 15 -5.17 7.37 3.22
C ILE A 15 -6.69 7.44 3.23
N LYS A 16 -7.24 8.34 4.05
CA LYS A 16 -8.65 8.71 4.07
C LYS A 16 -8.80 10.13 3.57
N ILE A 17 -9.66 10.32 2.58
CA ILE A 17 -10.03 11.63 2.05
C ILE A 17 -11.48 11.89 2.45
N SER A 18 -11.70 13.01 3.14
CA SER A 18 -13.03 13.49 3.51
C SER A 18 -13.29 14.82 2.79
N ASP A 19 -14.44 14.95 2.13
CA ASP A 19 -14.77 16.14 1.34
C ASP A 19 -16.29 16.34 1.23
N MET A 20 -16.71 17.54 0.81
CA MET A 20 -18.10 17.87 0.47
C MET A 20 -18.27 17.85 -1.05
N VAL A 21 -19.03 16.87 -1.56
CA VAL A 21 -19.34 16.72 -3.00
C VAL A 21 -20.84 16.93 -3.17
N ASP A 22 -21.25 17.92 -3.96
CA ASP A 22 -22.66 18.24 -4.23
C ASP A 22 -23.53 18.41 -2.98
N GLY A 23 -22.95 19.02 -1.94
CA GLY A 23 -23.63 19.24 -0.65
C GLY A 23 -23.70 18.01 0.25
N GLN A 24 -23.13 16.88 -0.16
CA GLN A 24 -23.04 15.66 0.63
C GLN A 24 -21.63 15.46 1.18
N PHE A 25 -21.55 14.99 2.42
CA PHE A 25 -20.28 14.65 3.03
C PHE A 25 -19.87 13.24 2.61
N VAL A 26 -18.68 13.11 2.01
CA VAL A 26 -18.18 11.86 1.44
C VAL A 26 -16.85 11.48 2.08
N HIS A 27 -16.70 10.20 2.41
CA HIS A 27 -15.44 9.59 2.85
C HIS A 27 -14.94 8.57 1.83
N ARG A 28 -13.69 8.72 1.38
CA ARG A 28 -13.01 7.78 0.48
C ARG A 28 -11.78 7.21 1.17
N ASN A 29 -11.78 5.91 1.39
CA ASN A 29 -10.64 5.18 1.95
C ASN A 29 -9.86 4.53 0.82
N TYR A 30 -8.59 4.89 0.69
CA TYR A 30 -7.66 4.26 -0.22
C TYR A 30 -6.72 3.38 0.60
N ILE A 31 -6.96 2.07 0.54
CA ILE A 31 -6.17 1.07 1.25
C ILE A 31 -5.03 0.62 0.35
N GLY A 32 -3.82 0.58 0.89
CA GLY A 32 -2.65 0.16 0.16
C GLY A 32 -1.39 0.25 1.01
N TYR A 33 -0.32 -0.32 0.49
CA TYR A 33 0.98 -0.22 1.14
C TYR A 33 1.57 1.16 0.89
N SER A 34 2.20 1.73 1.91
CA SER A 34 3.15 2.81 1.67
C SER A 34 4.27 2.34 0.74
N ALA A 35 4.92 3.28 0.04
CA ALA A 35 6.07 2.95 -0.81
C ALA A 35 7.15 2.18 -0.04
N THR A 36 7.30 2.44 1.26
CA THR A 36 8.25 1.75 2.15
C THR A 36 7.84 0.30 2.40
N GLU A 37 6.58 0.06 2.75
CA GLU A 37 6.04 -1.30 2.97
C GLU A 37 6.06 -2.13 1.70
N ALA A 38 5.68 -1.53 0.56
CA ALA A 38 5.74 -2.19 -0.74
C ALA A 38 7.18 -2.64 -1.08
N LYS A 39 8.18 -1.78 -0.85
CA LYS A 39 9.60 -2.13 -1.03
C LYS A 39 10.05 -3.25 -0.09
N LYS A 40 9.59 -3.25 1.16
CA LYS A 40 9.91 -4.31 2.13
C LYS A 40 9.35 -5.65 1.67
N LEU A 41 8.05 -5.70 1.35
CA LEU A 41 7.38 -6.91 0.88
C LEU A 41 8.02 -7.46 -0.40
N PHE A 42 8.37 -6.58 -1.34
CA PHE A 42 9.05 -6.98 -2.56
C PHE A 42 10.43 -7.61 -2.28
N ARG A 43 11.22 -7.01 -1.38
CA ARG A 43 12.53 -7.56 -0.99
C ARG A 43 12.41 -8.92 -0.33
N GLU A 44 11.42 -9.10 0.55
CA GLU A 44 11.15 -10.38 1.22
C GLU A 44 10.75 -11.44 0.19
N TYR A 45 9.86 -11.11 -0.75
CA TYR A 45 9.49 -12.00 -1.84
C TYR A 45 10.70 -12.45 -2.68
N VAL A 46 11.56 -11.51 -3.09
CA VAL A 46 12.77 -11.81 -3.87
C VAL A 46 13.74 -12.71 -3.08
N LYS A 47 13.88 -12.49 -1.76
CA LYS A 47 14.70 -13.37 -0.90
C LYS A 47 14.15 -14.80 -0.88
N THR A 48 12.84 -14.95 -0.73
CA THR A 48 12.17 -16.26 -0.73
C THR A 48 12.36 -17.00 -2.07
N LEU A 49 12.27 -16.31 -3.20
CA LEU A 49 12.52 -16.92 -4.51
C LEU A 49 13.97 -17.42 -4.66
N LYS A 50 14.96 -16.64 -4.19
CA LYS A 50 16.36 -17.04 -4.23
C LYS A 50 16.65 -18.24 -3.33
N ALA A 51 16.03 -18.29 -2.15
CA ALA A 51 16.17 -19.42 -1.24
C ALA A 51 15.62 -20.71 -1.85
N ARG A 52 14.47 -20.65 -2.54
CA ARG A 52 13.90 -21.80 -3.25
C ARG A 52 14.83 -22.33 -4.34
N ARG A 53 15.34 -21.46 -5.22
CA ARG A 53 16.28 -21.86 -6.28
C ARG A 53 17.54 -22.55 -5.75
N LYS A 54 18.12 -22.06 -4.65
CA LYS A 54 19.30 -22.69 -4.03
C LYS A 54 19.00 -24.06 -3.44
N ASN A 55 17.79 -24.29 -2.97
CA ASN A 55 17.40 -25.60 -2.44
C ASN A 55 17.19 -26.60 -3.59
N ASP A 56 16.64 -26.16 -4.72
CA ASP A 56 16.45 -26.99 -5.90
C ASP A 56 17.82 -27.42 -6.51
N GLU A 57 18.79 -26.49 -6.62
CA GLU A 57 20.14 -26.78 -7.14
C GLU A 57 20.98 -27.73 -6.25
N ASN A 58 20.65 -27.83 -4.96
CA ASN A 58 21.35 -28.72 -4.02
C ASN A 58 20.73 -30.12 -3.94
N PHE A 59 19.58 -30.36 -4.56
CA PHE A 59 18.91 -31.67 -4.56
C PHE A 59 19.40 -32.58 -5.70
N ASP A 60 20.02 -32.00 -6.74
CA ASP A 60 20.56 -32.70 -7.92
C ASP A 60 22.06 -33.09 -7.79
N LYS A 61 22.63 -33.05 -6.58
CA LYS A 61 24.01 -33.49 -6.27
C LYS A 61 24.01 -34.63 -5.27
#